data_AF-A0A5M9K1F0-F1
#
_entry.id   AF-A0A5M9K1F0-F1
#
_cell.length_a   1.000
_cell.length_b   1.000
_cell.length_c   1.000
_cell.angle_alpha   90.00
_cell.angle_beta   90.00
_cell.angle_gamma   90.00
#
_symmetry.space_group_name_H-M   'P 1'
#
loop_
_entity.id
_entity.type
_entity.pdbx_description
1 polymer ?
#
loop_
_entity_poly.entity_id
_entity_poly.type
_entity_poly.pdbx_seq_one_letter_code
_entity_poly.pdbx_strand_id
1 'polypeptide(L)'
;MKFSPIVASALLFVLPAMVSAAPTSSPAELATANPLQLFTRDGQTCGAPKPVKTGDKTKDAAAQKKYDDLMKKMSDATKAAHAGQSACPSSSLTDFSKSKDKTKRTQLKTKCVNGYQACVTNRKAANSACQSLGGTVDQGHLTAVTVCQTSLNTWKAKTP
;
A
#
# COMPACT_ATOMS: atom_id res chain seq x y z
N MET A 1 21.85 -19.58 -60.93
CA MET A 1 21.33 -20.43 -59.83
C MET A 1 20.45 -19.51 -58.97
N LYS A 2 19.12 -19.47 -59.17
CA LYS A 2 18.05 -20.31 -58.57
C LYS A 2 17.81 -20.06 -57.06
N PHE A 3 16.60 -19.56 -56.77
CA PHE A 3 15.77 -19.53 -55.54
C PHE A 3 15.91 -18.39 -54.50
N SER A 4 14.88 -17.53 -54.46
CA SER A 4 14.27 -16.89 -53.25
C SER A 4 13.50 -17.96 -52.42
N PRO A 5 12.70 -17.68 -51.34
CA PRO A 5 12.42 -16.45 -50.55
C PRO A 5 12.31 -16.71 -49.00
N ILE A 6 11.77 -15.73 -48.25
CA ILE A 6 11.04 -15.85 -46.94
C ILE A 6 11.87 -15.96 -45.64
N VAL A 7 11.83 -14.89 -44.82
CA VAL A 7 11.25 -14.80 -43.44
C VAL A 7 11.11 -13.28 -43.19
N ALA A 8 9.98 -12.60 -43.46
CA ALA A 8 8.68 -12.64 -42.81
C ALA A 8 8.73 -12.38 -41.28
N SER A 9 8.00 -11.33 -40.87
CA SER A 9 7.45 -11.11 -39.51
C SER A 9 8.42 -10.53 -38.48
N ALA A 10 8.07 -9.51 -37.69
CA ALA A 10 6.83 -8.74 -37.59
C ALA A 10 7.15 -7.46 -36.81
N LEU A 11 6.42 -6.39 -37.16
CA LEU A 11 6.10 -5.32 -36.23
C LEU A 11 5.60 -5.93 -34.92
N LEU A 12 6.36 -5.77 -33.84
CA LEU A 12 5.85 -5.97 -32.49
C LEU A 12 5.86 -4.62 -31.77
N PHE A 13 4.75 -3.92 -32.00
CA PHE A 13 3.98 -3.19 -31.01
C PHE A 13 4.75 -2.72 -29.78
N VAL A 14 4.94 -1.40 -29.73
CA VAL A 14 4.92 -0.62 -28.49
C VAL A 14 3.63 -0.98 -27.75
N LEU A 15 3.71 -1.97 -26.87
CA LEU A 15 2.64 -2.24 -25.91
C LEU A 15 2.61 -1.01 -24.98
N PRO A 16 1.49 -0.26 -24.91
CA PRO A 16 1.30 0.63 -23.79
C PRO A 16 1.39 -0.27 -22.56
N ALA A 17 2.31 0.05 -21.65
CA ALA A 17 2.32 -0.53 -20.33
C ALA A 17 0.91 -0.36 -19.78
N MET A 18 0.14 -1.45 -19.80
CA MET A 18 -1.12 -1.52 -19.11
C MET A 18 -0.73 -1.39 -17.65
N VAL A 19 -0.82 -0.15 -17.16
CA VAL A 19 -0.92 0.15 -15.75
C VAL A 19 -2.13 -0.65 -15.32
N SER A 20 -1.89 -1.87 -14.85
CA SER A 20 -2.86 -2.64 -14.11
C SER A 20 -3.13 -1.78 -12.88
N ALA A 21 -4.12 -0.92 -12.98
CA ALA A 21 -4.72 -0.25 -11.85
C ALA A 21 -5.29 -1.40 -11.02
N ALA A 22 -4.48 -1.88 -10.07
CA ALA A 22 -4.95 -2.82 -9.06
C ALA A 22 -6.25 -2.25 -8.50
N PRO A 23 -7.34 -3.04 -8.45
CA PRO A 23 -8.65 -2.55 -8.09
C PRO A 23 -8.58 -1.83 -6.74
N THR A 24 -8.82 -0.52 -6.75
CA THR A 24 -8.93 0.27 -5.54
C THR A 24 -10.25 -0.08 -4.87
N SER A 25 -10.17 -0.93 -3.85
CA SER A 25 -11.34 -1.42 -3.13
C SER A 25 -12.10 -0.27 -2.46
N SER A 26 -13.40 -0.44 -2.37
CA SER A 26 -14.27 0.47 -1.62
C SER A 26 -13.98 0.38 -0.10
N PRO A 27 -14.26 1.44 0.68
CA PRO A 27 -14.08 1.43 2.14
C PRO A 27 -14.80 0.27 2.86
N ALA A 28 -15.88 -0.26 2.27
CA ALA A 28 -16.64 -1.38 2.81
C ALA A 28 -15.89 -2.73 2.71
N GLU A 29 -15.08 -2.94 1.67
CA GLU A 29 -14.28 -4.17 1.48
C GLU A 29 -13.05 -4.22 2.40
N LEU A 30 -12.57 -3.06 2.85
CA LEU A 30 -11.46 -2.94 3.81
C LEU A 30 -11.82 -3.42 5.23
N ALA A 31 -13.11 -3.42 5.59
CA ALA A 31 -13.57 -3.86 6.89
C ALA A 31 -13.54 -5.39 7.04
N THR A 32 -13.74 -6.13 5.95
CA THR A 32 -13.87 -7.60 5.91
C THR A 32 -12.67 -8.33 5.31
N ALA A 33 -11.72 -7.62 4.67
CA ALA A 33 -10.55 -8.24 4.05
C ALA A 33 -9.62 -8.93 5.07
N ASN A 34 -9.18 -10.15 4.72
CA ASN A 34 -8.12 -10.84 5.43
C ASN A 34 -6.84 -10.00 5.37
N PRO A 35 -6.08 -9.86 6.48
CA PRO A 35 -4.79 -9.19 6.52
C PRO A 35 -3.93 -9.47 5.29
N LEU A 36 -3.77 -10.75 4.92
CA LEU A 36 -2.94 -11.21 3.80
C LEU A 36 -3.40 -10.61 2.47
N GLN A 37 -4.71 -10.50 2.23
CA GLN A 37 -5.26 -9.94 1.00
C GLN A 37 -5.03 -8.42 0.86
N LEU A 38 -4.98 -7.70 1.99
CA LEU A 38 -4.65 -6.26 2.00
C LEU A 38 -3.19 -6.02 1.59
N PHE A 39 -2.27 -6.92 1.95
CA PHE A 39 -0.87 -6.86 1.51
C PHE A 39 -0.75 -7.21 0.03
N THR A 40 -1.36 -8.32 -0.41
CA THR A 40 -1.27 -8.75 -1.81
C THR A 40 -1.83 -7.72 -2.79
N ARG A 41 -2.89 -6.98 -2.40
CA ARG A 41 -3.47 -5.89 -3.20
C ARG A 41 -2.46 -4.78 -3.50
N ASP A 42 -1.64 -4.42 -2.53
CA ASP A 42 -0.61 -3.39 -2.68
C ASP A 42 0.71 -3.98 -3.22
N GLY A 43 0.69 -5.23 -3.73
CA GLY A 43 1.88 -5.95 -4.18
C GLY A 43 2.89 -6.26 -3.07
N GLN A 44 2.48 -6.17 -1.81
CA GLN A 44 3.31 -6.41 -0.63
C GLN A 44 3.22 -7.88 -0.22
N THR A 45 4.37 -8.53 -0.05
CA THR A 45 4.46 -9.88 0.50
C THR A 45 5.41 -9.90 1.68
N CYS A 46 4.87 -9.99 2.90
CA CYS A 46 5.72 -9.98 4.08
C CYS A 46 6.58 -11.25 4.19
N GLY A 47 6.12 -12.40 3.65
CA GLY A 47 6.89 -13.64 3.66
C GLY A 47 7.22 -14.17 5.05
N ALA A 48 6.47 -13.76 6.08
CA ALA A 48 6.73 -14.08 7.49
C ALA A 48 6.71 -15.60 7.75
N PRO A 49 7.82 -16.20 8.21
CA PRO A 49 7.85 -17.62 8.55
C PRO A 49 6.92 -17.92 9.71
N LYS A 50 6.19 -19.03 9.63
CA LYS A 50 5.38 -19.52 10.75
C LYS A 50 6.29 -20.06 11.86
N PRO A 51 5.90 -19.92 13.14
CA PRO A 51 6.65 -20.49 14.25
C PRO A 51 6.75 -22.01 14.10
N VAL A 52 7.95 -22.55 14.32
CA VAL A 52 8.23 -23.99 14.31
C VAL A 52 7.90 -24.57 15.69
N LYS A 53 7.12 -25.65 15.72
CA LYS A 53 6.80 -26.35 16.96
C LYS A 53 8.02 -27.12 17.47
N THR A 54 8.35 -26.88 18.73
CA THR A 54 9.51 -27.48 19.43
C THR A 54 9.11 -28.70 20.25
N GLY A 55 7.81 -28.95 20.44
CA GLY A 55 7.29 -30.02 21.30
C GLY A 55 7.10 -29.58 22.75
N ASP A 56 7.65 -28.44 23.14
CA ASP A 56 7.35 -27.77 24.41
C ASP A 56 6.07 -26.93 24.26
N LYS A 57 4.96 -27.42 24.83
CA LYS A 57 3.64 -26.79 24.70
C LYS A 57 3.63 -25.33 25.13
N THR A 58 4.39 -24.97 26.15
CA THR A 58 4.41 -23.60 26.69
C THR A 58 5.14 -22.66 25.74
N LYS A 59 6.31 -23.08 25.23
CA LYS A 59 7.07 -22.30 24.26
C LYS A 59 6.34 -22.18 22.92
N ASP A 60 5.73 -23.27 22.47
CA ASP A 60 4.98 -23.30 21.21
C ASP A 60 3.76 -22.37 21.27
N ALA A 61 3.03 -22.35 22.39
CA ALA A 61 1.91 -21.43 22.59
C ALA A 61 2.36 -19.96 22.64
N ALA A 62 3.47 -19.66 23.34
CA ALA A 62 4.01 -18.31 23.40
C ALA A 62 4.51 -17.82 22.02
N ALA A 63 5.18 -18.68 21.26
CA ALA A 63 5.64 -18.37 19.90
C ALA A 63 4.47 -18.12 18.95
N GLN A 64 3.42 -18.96 19.02
CA GLN A 64 2.20 -18.78 18.23
C GLN A 64 1.51 -17.47 18.59
N LYS A 65 1.32 -17.18 19.89
CA LYS A 65 0.69 -15.93 20.33
C LYS A 65 1.47 -14.71 19.84
N LYS A 66 2.80 -14.72 19.95
CA LYS A 66 3.65 -13.62 19.45
C LYS A 66 3.49 -13.42 17.94
N TYR A 67 3.44 -14.51 17.18
CA TYR A 67 3.19 -14.46 15.75
C TYR A 67 1.82 -13.84 15.43
N ASP A 68 0.76 -14.29 16.11
CA ASP A 68 -0.59 -13.79 15.89
C ASP A 68 -0.75 -12.31 16.27
N ASP A 69 -0.16 -11.89 17.40
CA ASP A 69 -0.15 -10.49 17.85
C ASP A 69 0.56 -9.58 16.83
N LEU A 70 1.70 -10.02 16.28
CA LEU A 70 2.46 -9.27 15.29
C LEU A 70 1.74 -9.23 13.93
N MET A 71 1.14 -10.34 13.49
CA MET A 71 0.30 -10.38 12.28
C MET A 71 -0.89 -9.44 12.41
N LYS A 72 -1.54 -9.41 13.58
CA LYS A 72 -2.63 -8.47 13.89
C LYS A 72 -2.13 -7.02 13.84
N LYS A 73 -1.01 -6.71 14.50
CA LYS A 73 -0.41 -5.37 14.48
C LYS A 73 -0.10 -4.90 13.07
N MET A 74 0.46 -5.80 12.24
CA MET A 74 0.73 -5.54 10.84
C MET A 74 -0.56 -5.24 10.07
N SER A 75 -1.61 -6.04 10.27
CA SER A 75 -2.92 -5.84 9.63
C SER A 75 -3.57 -4.52 10.03
N ASP A 76 -3.62 -4.24 11.33
CA ASP A 76 -4.26 -3.03 11.87
C ASP A 76 -3.53 -1.78 11.38
N ALA A 77 -2.20 -1.82 11.31
CA ALA A 77 -1.39 -0.77 10.70
C ALA A 77 -1.72 -0.59 9.21
N THR A 78 -1.80 -1.67 8.43
CA THR A 78 -2.20 -1.56 7.01
C THR A 78 -3.59 -0.96 6.86
N LYS A 79 -4.58 -1.39 7.65
CA LYS A 79 -5.94 -0.81 7.64
C LYS A 79 -5.92 0.68 7.98
N ALA A 80 -5.18 1.08 9.01
CA ALA A 80 -5.03 2.48 9.40
C ALA A 80 -4.34 3.31 8.31
N ALA A 81 -3.38 2.73 7.58
CA ALA A 81 -2.76 3.41 6.44
C ALA A 81 -3.76 3.70 5.32
N HIS A 82 -4.61 2.73 4.99
CA HIS A 82 -5.69 2.90 4.00
C HIS A 82 -6.74 3.92 4.47
N ALA A 83 -7.13 3.90 5.73
CA ALA A 83 -8.02 4.92 6.30
C ALA A 83 -7.42 6.33 6.16
N GLY A 84 -6.11 6.48 6.39
CA GLY A 84 -5.40 7.74 6.15
C GLY A 84 -5.46 8.21 4.69
N GLN A 85 -5.31 7.29 3.73
CA GLN A 85 -5.48 7.60 2.30
C GLN A 85 -6.93 8.01 1.98
N SER A 86 -7.92 7.25 2.47
CA SER A 86 -9.34 7.53 2.23
C SER A 86 -9.82 8.86 2.83
N ALA A 87 -9.13 9.38 3.84
CA ALA A 87 -9.42 10.72 4.37
C ALA A 87 -9.20 11.83 3.32
N CYS A 88 -8.35 11.60 2.31
CA CYS A 88 -8.12 12.47 1.17
C CYS A 88 -8.54 11.80 -0.13
N PRO A 89 -9.84 11.79 -0.48
CA PRO A 89 -10.31 11.22 -1.74
C PRO A 89 -9.69 11.96 -2.93
N SER A 90 -9.60 11.29 -4.08
CA SER A 90 -9.04 11.86 -5.33
C SER A 90 -9.75 13.14 -5.77
N SER A 91 -11.05 13.29 -5.46
CA SER A 91 -11.82 14.50 -5.70
C SER A 91 -11.27 15.73 -4.96
N SER A 92 -10.58 15.54 -3.83
CA SER A 92 -10.05 16.63 -3.00
C SER A 92 -9.13 17.55 -3.80
N LEU A 93 -8.37 17.01 -4.75
CA LEU A 93 -7.47 17.82 -5.58
C LEU A 93 -8.24 18.72 -6.55
N THR A 94 -9.33 18.20 -7.13
CA THR A 94 -10.25 18.96 -7.98
C THR A 94 -10.96 20.05 -7.16
N ASP A 95 -11.48 19.69 -5.99
CA ASP A 95 -12.20 20.61 -5.09
C ASP A 95 -11.27 21.73 -4.59
N PHE A 96 -10.03 21.37 -4.23
CA PHE A 96 -9.00 22.34 -3.85
C PHE A 96 -8.69 23.32 -4.98
N SER A 97 -8.50 22.82 -6.20
CA SER A 97 -8.10 23.64 -7.36
C SER A 97 -9.21 24.55 -7.86
N LYS A 98 -10.48 24.12 -7.74
CA LYS A 98 -11.65 24.92 -8.15
C LYS A 98 -12.12 25.90 -7.08
N SER A 99 -11.78 25.67 -5.82
CA SER A 99 -12.21 26.55 -4.73
C SER A 99 -11.47 27.89 -4.75
N LYS A 100 -12.24 28.99 -4.76
CA LYS A 100 -11.73 30.34 -4.47
C LYS A 100 -11.74 30.67 -2.97
N ASP A 101 -12.35 29.82 -2.16
CA ASP A 101 -12.46 29.98 -0.71
C ASP A 101 -11.19 29.45 -0.02
N LYS A 102 -10.42 30.37 0.55
CA LYS A 102 -9.17 30.11 1.28
C LYS A 102 -9.38 29.22 2.52
N THR A 103 -10.51 29.36 3.22
CA THR A 103 -10.84 28.55 4.39
C THR A 103 -11.09 27.11 3.98
N LYS A 104 -11.88 26.89 2.91
CA LYS A 104 -12.11 25.54 2.35
C LYS A 104 -10.82 24.89 1.86
N ARG A 105 -9.96 25.64 1.15
CA ARG A 105 -8.66 25.14 0.70
C ARG A 105 -7.74 24.79 1.89
N THR A 106 -7.75 25.60 2.95
CA THR A 106 -7.01 25.31 4.19
C THR A 106 -7.50 24.02 4.84
N GLN A 107 -8.81 23.85 4.98
CA GLN A 107 -9.41 22.64 5.57
C GLN A 107 -9.08 21.39 4.74
N LEU A 108 -9.23 21.45 3.42
CA LEU A 108 -8.87 20.35 2.51
C LEU A 108 -7.38 20.00 2.61
N LYS A 109 -6.50 21.00 2.58
CA LYS A 109 -5.05 20.80 2.74
C LYS A 109 -4.75 20.11 4.07
N THR A 110 -5.26 20.62 5.19
CA THR A 110 -5.03 20.05 6.52
C THR A 110 -5.52 18.61 6.60
N LYS A 111 -6.74 18.33 6.11
CA LYS A 111 -7.30 16.98 6.07
C LYS A 111 -6.40 16.01 5.30
N CYS A 112 -5.95 16.42 4.11
CA CYS A 112 -5.10 15.59 3.26
C CYS A 112 -3.69 15.41 3.81
N VAL A 113 -3.07 16.46 4.37
CA VAL A 113 -1.76 16.35 5.04
C VAL A 113 -1.86 15.38 6.22
N ASN A 114 -2.87 15.49 7.07
CA ASN A 114 -3.06 14.60 8.21
C ASN A 114 -3.31 13.15 7.77
N GLY A 115 -4.16 12.95 6.75
CA GLY A 115 -4.46 11.63 6.20
C GLY A 115 -3.22 10.94 5.63
N TYR A 116 -2.45 11.61 4.78
CA TYR A 116 -1.22 11.02 4.22
C TYR A 116 -0.10 10.89 5.25
N GLN A 117 -0.02 11.76 6.26
CA GLN A 117 0.89 11.58 7.39
C GLN A 117 0.56 10.30 8.16
N ALA A 118 -0.73 10.04 8.45
CA ALA A 118 -1.17 8.79 9.05
C ALA A 118 -0.86 7.60 8.14
N CYS A 119 -1.02 7.73 6.82
CA CYS A 119 -0.62 6.68 5.89
C CYS A 119 0.88 6.34 6.03
N VAL A 120 1.76 7.34 5.94
CA VAL A 120 3.22 7.11 6.03
C VAL A 120 3.58 6.41 7.34
N THR A 121 3.08 6.91 8.47
CA THR A 121 3.36 6.33 9.79
C THR A 121 2.92 4.87 9.86
N ASN A 122 1.72 4.57 9.40
CA ASN A 122 1.16 3.23 9.52
C ASN A 122 1.75 2.25 8.50
N ARG A 123 2.13 2.68 7.30
CA ARG A 123 2.90 1.84 6.36
C ARG A 123 4.25 1.45 6.95
N LYS A 124 4.97 2.40 7.56
CA LYS A 124 6.23 2.10 8.25
C LYS A 124 6.02 1.13 9.42
N ALA A 125 4.95 1.31 10.20
CA ALA A 125 4.61 0.41 11.30
C ALA A 125 4.30 -1.02 10.81
N ALA A 126 3.58 -1.17 9.69
CA ALA A 126 3.33 -2.46 9.05
C ALA A 126 4.66 -3.11 8.61
N ASN A 127 5.55 -2.36 7.96
CA ASN A 127 6.87 -2.86 7.55
C ASN A 127 7.71 -3.32 8.76
N SER A 128 7.72 -2.55 9.85
CA SER A 128 8.42 -2.95 11.09
C SER A 128 7.82 -4.20 11.74
N ALA A 129 6.49 -4.35 11.71
CA ALA A 129 5.84 -5.57 12.18
C ALA A 129 6.20 -6.78 11.31
N CYS A 130 6.30 -6.59 9.98
CA CYS A 130 6.78 -7.62 9.07
C CYS A 130 8.21 -8.08 9.39
N GLN A 131 9.13 -7.13 9.60
CA GLN A 131 10.50 -7.47 10.01
C GLN A 131 10.55 -8.19 11.36
N SER A 132 9.69 -7.78 12.30
CA SER A 132 9.58 -8.42 13.63
C SER A 132 9.07 -9.87 13.55
N LEU A 133 8.35 -10.20 12.48
CA LEU A 133 7.92 -11.56 12.16
C LEU A 133 9.00 -12.40 11.48
N GLY A 134 10.18 -11.82 11.19
CA GLY A 134 11.22 -12.45 10.36
C GLY A 134 10.92 -12.42 8.87
N GLY A 135 9.95 -11.61 8.44
CA GLY A 135 9.61 -11.38 7.05
C GLY A 135 10.53 -10.35 6.37
N THR A 136 10.40 -10.24 5.06
CA THR A 136 11.19 -9.31 4.23
C THR A 136 10.34 -8.14 3.78
N VAL A 137 10.89 -6.93 3.94
CA VAL A 137 10.31 -5.70 3.37
C VAL A 137 10.71 -5.64 1.89
N ASP A 138 9.84 -6.14 1.03
CA ASP A 138 10.04 -6.13 -0.42
C ASP A 138 9.82 -4.74 -1.06
N GLN A 139 10.03 -4.66 -2.37
CA GLN A 139 9.85 -3.43 -3.14
C GLN A 139 8.41 -2.90 -3.09
N GLY A 140 7.40 -3.76 -2.93
CA GLY A 140 6.00 -3.36 -2.75
C GLY A 140 5.82 -2.56 -1.47
N HIS A 141 6.46 -2.96 -0.38
CA HIS A 141 6.38 -2.26 0.91
C HIS A 141 7.05 -0.88 0.85
N LEU A 142 8.20 -0.80 0.18
CA LEU A 142 8.91 0.46 -0.03
C LEU A 142 8.11 1.42 -0.93
N THR A 143 7.50 0.87 -1.99
CA THR A 143 6.64 1.62 -2.91
C THR A 143 5.42 2.19 -2.18
N ALA A 144 4.77 1.42 -1.32
CA ALA A 144 3.60 1.87 -0.57
C ALA A 144 3.91 3.04 0.39
N VAL A 145 5.07 3.01 1.07
CA VAL A 145 5.55 4.15 1.87
C VAL A 145 5.81 5.37 0.97
N THR A 146 6.47 5.14 -0.16
CA THR A 146 6.83 6.20 -1.12
C THR A 146 5.59 6.89 -1.68
N VAL A 147 4.56 6.14 -2.09
CA VAL A 147 3.29 6.70 -2.59
C VAL A 147 2.64 7.63 -1.55
N CYS A 148 2.61 7.21 -0.29
CA CYS A 148 2.06 8.05 0.78
C CYS A 148 2.94 9.27 1.09
N GLN A 149 4.26 9.12 1.03
CA GLN A 149 5.19 10.22 1.24
C GLN A 149 5.11 11.27 0.11
N THR A 150 5.04 10.83 -1.14
CA THR A 150 4.88 11.71 -2.31
C THR A 150 3.57 12.48 -2.23
N SER A 151 2.48 11.80 -1.87
CA SER A 151 1.16 12.44 -1.70
C SER A 151 1.17 13.46 -0.56
N LEU A 152 1.79 13.10 0.58
CA LEU A 152 1.99 14.01 1.71
C LEU A 152 2.74 15.28 1.29
N ASN A 153 3.87 15.12 0.59
CA ASN A 153 4.71 16.24 0.15
C ASN A 153 3.96 17.11 -0.87
N THR A 154 3.20 16.48 -1.78
CA THR A 154 2.35 17.18 -2.75
C THR A 154 1.34 18.07 -2.06
N TRP A 155 0.67 17.58 -1.01
CA TRP A 155 -0.30 18.38 -0.26
C TRP A 155 0.36 19.45 0.63
N LYS A 156 1.51 19.16 1.24
CA LYS A 156 2.28 20.17 2.01
C LYS A 156 2.67 21.37 1.16
N ALA A 157 3.08 21.13 -0.09
CA ALA A 157 3.52 22.16 -1.04
C ALA A 157 2.40 23.08 -1.56
N LYS A 158 1.12 22.71 -1.40
CA LYS A 158 0.00 23.54 -1.90
C LYS A 158 -0.20 24.80 -1.06
N THR A 159 -0.42 25.94 -1.70
CA THR A 159 -0.79 27.19 -1.02
C THR A 159 -2.30 27.26 -0.83
N PRO A 160 -2.81 27.45 0.42
CA PRO A 160 -4.24 27.55 0.68
C PRO A 160 -4.93 28.79 0.12
#